data_AF-A0AAP0BAK0-F1
#
_entry.id   AF-A0AAP0BAK0-F1
#
_cell.length_a   1.000
_cell.length_b   1.000
_cell.length_c   1.000
_cell.angle_alpha   90.00
_cell.angle_beta   90.00
_cell.angle_gamma   90.00
#
_symmetry.space_group_name_H-M   'P 1'
#
loop_
_entity.id
_entity.type
_entity.pdbx_description
1 polymer ?
#
loop_
_entity_poly.entity_id
_entity_poly.type
_entity_poly.pdbx_seq_one_letter_code
_entity_poly.pdbx_strand_id
1 'polypeptide(L)'
;MNDVHPGMVSMHKVNFNAKREYEMIPNYKVLQAVFNKLKTKRHIEVNMLVKGRPLHNLEFMQWMKRYCDSVSGGMMNKQIIWMMLSVDNLEKDRDFYYTKLREIEKLCENPEIQDLPVRNKHASYFFF
;
A
#
# COMPACT_ATOMS: atom_id res chain seq x y z
N MET A 1 -11.38 -6.97 -7.01
CA MET A 1 -12.71 -7.27 -7.60
C MET A 1 -13.68 -7.79 -6.57
N ASN A 2 -13.34 -8.86 -5.82
CA ASN A 2 -14.13 -9.28 -4.68
C ASN A 2 -14.24 -8.17 -3.61
N ASP A 3 -13.17 -7.41 -3.39
CA ASP A 3 -13.17 -6.30 -2.42
C ASP A 3 -14.11 -5.15 -2.81
N VAL A 4 -14.34 -4.97 -4.11
CA VAL A 4 -15.19 -3.91 -4.66
C VAL A 4 -16.64 -4.39 -4.81
N HIS A 5 -16.82 -5.70 -5.05
CA HIS A 5 -18.11 -6.36 -5.22
C HIS A 5 -18.12 -7.69 -4.44
N PRO A 6 -18.33 -7.65 -3.11
CA PRO A 6 -18.32 -8.85 -2.28
C PRO A 6 -19.37 -9.87 -2.74
N GLY A 7 -18.99 -11.14 -2.85
CA GLY A 7 -19.90 -12.23 -3.21
C GLY A 7 -20.25 -12.33 -4.71
N MET A 8 -19.85 -11.36 -5.53
CA MET A 8 -20.08 -11.41 -6.99
C MET A 8 -19.07 -12.30 -7.71
N VAL A 9 -17.85 -12.42 -7.18
CA VAL A 9 -16.78 -13.23 -7.76
C VAL A 9 -16.87 -14.65 -7.21
N SER A 10 -17.01 -15.64 -8.11
CA SER A 10 -16.94 -17.05 -7.73
C SER A 10 -15.50 -17.48 -7.45
N MET A 11 -14.98 -17.13 -6.28
CA MET A 11 -13.57 -17.34 -5.90
C MET A 11 -13.15 -18.82 -5.96
N HIS A 12 -14.06 -19.76 -5.68
CA HIS A 12 -13.82 -21.20 -5.80
C HIS A 12 -13.50 -21.67 -7.23
N LYS A 13 -13.80 -20.86 -8.26
CA LYS A 13 -13.49 -21.15 -9.67
C LYS A 13 -12.19 -20.53 -10.15
N VAL A 14 -11.51 -19.75 -9.29
CA VAL A 14 -10.27 -19.05 -9.66
C VAL A 14 -9.08 -19.93 -9.34
N ASN A 15 -8.27 -20.22 -10.34
CA ASN A 15 -7.00 -20.91 -10.18
C ASN A 15 -5.85 -19.90 -9.97
N PHE A 16 -5.43 -19.71 -8.72
CA PHE A 16 -4.31 -18.81 -8.37
C PHE A 16 -2.93 -19.32 -8.80
N ASN A 17 -2.82 -20.61 -9.12
CA ASN A 17 -1.57 -21.25 -9.53
C ASN A 17 -1.42 -21.40 -11.05
N ALA A 18 -2.30 -20.77 -11.84
CA ALA A 18 -2.26 -20.82 -13.30
C ALA A 18 -0.94 -20.24 -13.84
N LYS A 19 -0.18 -21.04 -14.60
CA LYS A 19 1.11 -20.63 -15.19
C LYS A 19 1.09 -20.65 -16.72
N ARG A 20 0.21 -21.43 -17.33
CA ARG A 20 0.09 -21.58 -18.78
C ARG A 20 -1.15 -20.87 -19.31
N GLU A 21 -1.12 -20.44 -20.57
CA GLU A 21 -2.20 -19.67 -21.19
C GLU A 21 -3.57 -20.34 -21.04
N TYR A 22 -3.67 -21.65 -21.31
CA TYR A 22 -4.91 -22.40 -21.20
C TYR A 22 -5.47 -22.46 -19.77
N GLU A 23 -4.61 -22.37 -18.75
CA GLU A 23 -5.00 -22.34 -17.33
C GLU A 23 -5.52 -20.96 -16.92
N MET A 24 -5.08 -19.91 -17.60
CA MET A 24 -5.49 -18.52 -17.34
C MET A 24 -6.84 -18.19 -17.97
N ILE A 25 -7.21 -18.82 -19.09
CA ILE A 25 -8.48 -18.57 -19.80
C ILE A 25 -9.70 -18.69 -18.88
N PRO A 26 -9.88 -19.77 -18.08
CA PRO A 26 -11.01 -19.89 -17.15
C PRO A 26 -11.07 -18.75 -16.13
N ASN A 27 -9.93 -18.27 -15.62
CA ASN A 27 -9.89 -17.16 -14.67
C ASN A 27 -10.44 -15.86 -15.30
N TYR A 28 -10.06 -15.56 -16.54
CA TYR A 28 -10.60 -14.41 -17.26
C TYR A 28 -12.08 -14.57 -17.61
N LYS A 29 -12.58 -15.81 -17.80
CA LYS A 29 -14.02 -16.06 -18.00
C LYS A 29 -14.84 -15.80 -16.74
N VAL A 30 -14.32 -16.16 -15.57
CA VAL A 30 -14.95 -15.77 -14.28
C VAL A 30 -15.04 -14.25 -14.20
N LEU A 31 -13.98 -13.54 -14.57
CA LEU A 31 -13.97 -12.08 -14.55
C LEU A 31 -14.96 -11.45 -15.56
N GLN A 32 -15.02 -11.97 -16.80
CA GLN A 32 -16.02 -11.55 -17.80
C GLN A 32 -17.45 -11.73 -17.28
N ALA A 33 -17.76 -12.87 -16.64
CA ALA A 33 -19.08 -13.14 -16.08
C ALA A 33 -19.48 -12.12 -15.01
N VAL A 34 -18.54 -11.70 -14.16
CA VAL A 34 -18.77 -10.65 -13.15
C VAL A 34 -19.07 -9.32 -13.83
N PHE A 35 -18.28 -8.90 -14.82
CA PHE A 35 -18.49 -7.64 -15.52
C PHE A 35 -19.78 -7.58 -16.33
N ASN A 36 -20.18 -8.70 -16.94
CA ASN A 36 -21.46 -8.82 -17.64
C ASN A 36 -22.63 -8.59 -16.67
N LYS A 37 -22.59 -9.18 -15.47
CA LYS A 37 -23.59 -8.95 -14.42
C LYS A 37 -23.62 -7.48 -13.97
N LEU A 38 -22.45 -6.85 -13.89
CA LEU A 38 -22.29 -5.43 -13.53
C LEU A 38 -22.58 -4.48 -14.71
N LYS A 39 -23.11 -4.99 -15.83
CA LYS A 39 -23.46 -4.24 -17.06
C LYS A 39 -22.34 -3.34 -17.56
N THR A 40 -21.09 -3.75 -17.34
CA THR A 40 -19.92 -2.99 -17.73
C THR A 40 -19.67 -3.19 -19.23
N LYS A 41 -19.83 -2.13 -20.04
CA LYS A 41 -19.76 -2.20 -21.52
C LYS A 41 -18.35 -2.48 -22.10
N ARG A 42 -17.33 -2.77 -21.28
CA ARG A 42 -15.97 -2.98 -21.78
C ARG A 42 -15.78 -4.41 -22.25
N HIS A 43 -15.35 -4.58 -23.50
CA HIS A 43 -14.87 -5.85 -24.02
C HIS A 43 -13.49 -6.19 -23.42
N ILE A 44 -13.31 -7.42 -22.93
CA ILE A 44 -12.03 -7.91 -22.39
C ILE A 44 -11.46 -8.92 -23.38
N GLU A 45 -10.37 -8.55 -24.05
CA GLU A 45 -9.66 -9.37 -25.03
C GLU A 45 -8.82 -10.47 -24.37
N VAL A 46 -9.49 -11.50 -23.82
CA VAL A 46 -8.84 -12.60 -23.07
C VAL A 46 -7.65 -13.19 -23.83
N ASN A 47 -7.79 -13.41 -25.14
CA ASN A 47 -6.74 -14.00 -25.98
C ASN A 47 -5.45 -13.15 -26.02
N MET A 48 -5.57 -11.82 -25.95
CA MET A 48 -4.41 -10.93 -25.94
C MET A 48 -3.79 -10.84 -24.55
N LEU A 49 -4.62 -10.95 -23.50
CA LEU A 49 -4.19 -10.89 -22.11
C LEU A 49 -3.43 -12.15 -21.69
N VAL A 50 -3.95 -13.35 -22.02
CA VAL A 50 -3.31 -14.63 -21.69
C VAL A 50 -1.98 -14.81 -22.41
N LYS A 51 -1.84 -14.24 -23.62
CA LYS A 51 -0.58 -14.20 -24.39
C LYS A 51 0.46 -13.22 -23.82
N GLY A 52 0.13 -12.50 -22.75
CA GLY A 52 1.04 -11.58 -22.09
C GLY A 52 1.44 -10.37 -22.93
N ARG A 53 0.61 -9.93 -23.90
CA ARG A 53 0.91 -8.75 -24.73
C ARG A 53 1.00 -7.50 -23.83
N PRO A 54 2.17 -6.85 -23.70
CA PRO A 54 2.39 -5.82 -22.66
C PRO A 54 1.41 -4.63 -22.75
N LEU A 55 1.17 -4.11 -23.95
CA LEU A 55 0.27 -2.96 -24.17
C LEU A 55 -1.18 -3.28 -23.75
N HIS A 56 -1.70 -4.45 -24.12
CA HIS A 56 -3.07 -4.85 -23.79
C HIS A 56 -3.22 -5.09 -22.28
N ASN A 57 -2.22 -5.71 -21.65
CA ASN A 57 -2.20 -5.89 -20.20
C ASN A 57 -2.14 -4.54 -19.47
N LEU A 58 -1.34 -3.59 -19.95
CA LEU A 58 -1.24 -2.26 -19.37
C LEU A 58 -2.57 -1.49 -19.49
N GLU A 59 -3.17 -1.45 -20.68
CA GLU A 59 -4.48 -0.84 -20.89
C GLU A 59 -5.57 -1.51 -20.04
N PHE A 60 -5.49 -2.83 -19.87
CA PHE A 60 -6.40 -3.55 -19.02
C PHE A 60 -6.26 -3.13 -17.55
N MET A 61 -5.03 -3.12 -17.03
CA MET A 61 -4.72 -2.72 -15.65
C MET A 61 -5.10 -1.26 -15.36
N GLN A 62 -4.79 -0.33 -16.26
CA GLN A 62 -5.13 1.09 -16.09
C GLN A 62 -6.63 1.30 -15.95
N TRP A 63 -7.41 0.70 -16.82
CA TRP A 63 -8.86 0.79 -16.71
C TRP A 63 -9.40 0.05 -15.48
N MET A 64 -8.84 -1.12 -15.11
CA MET A 64 -9.23 -1.84 -13.90
C MET A 64 -9.04 -0.94 -12.67
N LYS A 65 -7.91 -0.22 -12.60
CA LYS A 65 -7.65 0.76 -11.54
C LYS A 65 -8.70 1.86 -11.52
N ARG A 66 -8.99 2.48 -12.68
CA ARG A 66 -10.03 3.53 -12.79
C ARG A 66 -11.41 3.03 -12.39
N TYR A 67 -11.76 1.81 -12.78
CA TYR A 67 -13.01 1.17 -12.39
C TYR A 67 -13.09 0.98 -10.88
N CYS A 68 -12.07 0.36 -10.27
CA CYS A 68 -12.02 0.17 -8.81
C CYS A 68 -12.07 1.50 -8.06
N ASP A 69 -11.39 2.53 -8.55
CA ASP A 69 -11.41 3.87 -7.96
C ASP A 69 -12.81 4.51 -8.05
N SER A 70 -13.49 4.36 -9.19
CA SER A 70 -14.85 4.88 -9.36
C SER A 70 -15.88 4.19 -8.47
N VAL A 71 -15.78 2.87 -8.30
CA VAL A 71 -16.76 2.10 -7.51
C VAL A 71 -16.48 2.22 -6.02
N SER A 72 -15.20 2.25 -5.61
CA SER A 72 -14.80 2.40 -4.21
C SER A 72 -14.84 3.86 -3.74
N GLY A 73 -15.31 4.81 -4.55
CA GLY A 73 -15.32 6.25 -4.23
C GLY A 73 -13.93 6.84 -3.93
N GLY A 74 -12.87 6.22 -4.47
CA GLY A 74 -11.49 6.50 -4.15
C GLY A 74 -11.09 6.20 -2.69
N MET A 75 -11.93 5.52 -1.91
CA MET A 75 -11.72 5.32 -0.47
C MET A 75 -10.42 4.57 -0.15
N MET A 76 -10.04 3.60 -0.99
CA MET A 76 -8.77 2.89 -0.85
C MET A 76 -7.56 3.80 -1.07
N ASN A 77 -7.59 4.67 -2.09
CA ASN A 77 -6.55 5.69 -2.28
C ASN A 77 -6.57 6.72 -1.13
N LYS A 78 -7.75 7.09 -0.64
CA LYS A 78 -7.89 8.02 0.49
C LYS A 78 -7.24 7.44 1.74
N GLN A 79 -7.52 6.18 2.10
CA GLN A 79 -6.89 5.53 3.25
C GLN A 79 -5.36 5.51 3.14
N ILE A 80 -4.83 5.18 1.97
CA ILE A 80 -3.38 5.22 1.71
C ILE A 80 -2.83 6.65 1.88
N ILE A 81 -3.47 7.66 1.30
CA ILE A 81 -3.06 9.07 1.42
C ILE A 81 -3.11 9.54 2.88
N TRP A 82 -4.16 9.19 3.62
CA TRP A 82 -4.28 9.50 5.05
C TRP A 82 -3.16 8.87 5.87
N MET A 83 -2.82 7.61 5.58
CA MET A 83 -1.69 6.94 6.23
C MET A 83 -0.35 7.59 5.86
N MET A 84 -0.13 7.96 4.60
CA MET A 84 1.08 8.67 4.16
C MET A 84 1.22 10.01 4.88
N LEU A 85 0.15 10.82 4.95
CA LEU A 85 0.15 12.08 5.70
C LEU A 85 0.37 11.86 7.20
N SER A 86 -0.16 10.77 7.76
CA SER A 86 0.09 10.42 9.16
C SER A 86 1.56 10.07 9.40
N VAL A 87 2.20 9.35 8.47
CA VAL A 87 3.64 9.06 8.53
C VAL A 87 4.44 10.35 8.45
N ASP A 88 4.15 11.22 7.48
CA ASP A 88 4.86 12.51 7.33
C ASP A 88 4.76 13.38 8.60
N ASN A 89 3.61 13.37 9.28
CA ASN A 89 3.44 14.09 10.54
C ASN A 89 4.25 13.46 11.68
N LEU A 90 4.23 12.13 11.79
CA LEU A 90 5.04 11.42 12.79
C LEU A 90 6.54 11.62 12.57
N GLU A 91 7.00 11.71 11.33
CA GLU A 91 8.39 12.00 11.02
C GLU A 91 8.79 13.41 11.45
N LYS A 92 7.93 14.41 11.26
CA LYS A 92 8.16 15.77 11.78
C LYS A 92 8.23 15.79 13.30
N ASP A 93 7.32 15.09 13.97
CA ASP A 93 7.32 14.99 15.43
C ASP A 93 8.61 14.31 15.92
N ARG A 94 9.00 13.19 15.30
CA ARG A 94 10.26 12.50 15.56
C ARG A 94 11.46 13.44 15.43
N ASP A 95 11.55 14.18 14.33
CA ASP A 95 12.68 15.07 14.04
C ASP A 95 12.71 16.27 15.02
N PHE A 96 11.54 16.76 15.45
CA PHE A 96 11.42 17.76 16.51
C PHE A 96 11.97 17.24 17.84
N TYR A 97 11.54 16.06 18.29
CA TYR A 97 12.03 15.47 19.55
C TYR A 97 13.52 15.14 19.49
N TYR A 98 13.99 14.61 18.36
CA TYR A 98 15.41 14.34 18.16
C TYR A 98 16.24 15.63 18.27
N THR A 99 15.80 16.72 17.63
CA THR A 99 16.47 18.03 17.74
C THR A 99 16.54 18.52 19.18
N LYS A 100 15.45 18.39 19.94
CA LYS A 100 15.41 18.78 21.36
C LYS A 100 16.36 17.95 22.22
N LEU A 101 16.42 16.63 22.02
CA LEU A 101 17.38 15.76 22.71
C LEU A 101 18.82 16.15 22.39
N ARG A 102 19.14 16.47 21.13
CA ARG A 102 20.46 16.95 20.73
C ARG A 102 20.84 18.29 21.36
N GLU A 103 19.87 19.20 21.55
CA GLU A 103 20.09 20.45 22.29
C GLU A 103 20.41 20.17 23.77
N ILE A 104 19.67 19.25 24.40
CA ILE A 104 19.92 18.85 25.80
C ILE A 104 21.29 18.20 25.96
N GLU A 105 21.67 17.28 25.07
CA GLU A 105 23.00 16.65 25.08
C GLU A 105 24.11 17.70 25.03
N LYS A 106 24.02 18.67 24.12
CA LYS A 106 24.98 19.78 24.01
C LYS A 106 25.05 20.62 25.30
N LEU A 107 23.91 20.86 25.96
CA LEU A 107 23.89 21.60 27.23
C LEU A 107 24.57 20.78 28.35
N CYS A 108 24.35 19.47 28.40
CA CYS A 108 24.99 18.58 29.37
C CYS A 108 26.50 18.39 29.15
N GLU A 109 27.00 18.69 27.96
CA GLU A 109 28.44 18.73 27.66
C GLU A 109 29.13 19.99 28.23
N ASN A 110 28.38 21.00 28.69
CA ASN A 110 28.96 22.22 29.28
C ASN A 110 29.76 21.91 30.58
N PRO A 111 31.05 22.29 30.67
CA PRO A 111 31.91 22.02 31.83
C PRO A 111 31.31 22.46 33.18
N GLU A 112 30.60 23.59 33.21
CA GLU A 112 30.00 24.12 34.45
C GLU A 112 28.83 23.27 34.97
N ILE A 113 28.16 22.52 34.08
CA ILE A 113 27.05 21.61 34.42
C ILE A 113 27.59 20.20 34.75
N GLN A 114 28.74 19.81 34.19
CA GLN A 114 29.36 18.52 34.46
C GLN A 114 29.86 18.36 35.90
N ASP A 115 30.19 19.46 36.59
CA ASP A 115 30.65 19.46 37.98
C ASP A 115 29.50 19.37 39.02
N LEU A 116 28.24 19.24 38.58
CA LEU A 116 27.11 19.04 39.49
C LEU A 116 27.09 17.62 40.08
N PRO A 117 26.84 17.46 41.40
CA PRO A 117 26.91 16.17 42.11
C PRO A 117 25.87 15.12 41.67
N VAL A 118 24.96 15.47 40.76
CA VAL A 118 23.89 14.59 40.24
C VAL A 118 24.42 13.62 39.16
N ARG A 119 25.58 13.89 38.55
CA ARG A 119 26.16 13.06 37.48
C ARG A 119 26.92 11.86 38.03
N ASN A 120 26.26 11.03 38.84
CA ASN A 120 26.84 9.73 39.21
C ASN A 120 26.69 8.77 38.02
N LYS A 121 27.84 8.27 37.55
CA LYS A 121 28.10 7.64 36.24
C LYS A 121 27.39 6.28 36.02
N HIS A 122 26.07 6.27 35.87
CA HIS A 122 25.32 5.04 35.52
C HIS A 122 24.46 5.16 34.24
N ALA A 123 24.65 6.20 33.44
CA ALA A 123 23.92 6.39 32.17
C ALA A 123 24.60 5.74 30.94
N SER A 124 25.35 4.66 31.11
CA SER A 124 25.99 3.93 29.99
C SER A 124 25.07 2.89 29.33
N TYR A 125 23.79 2.77 29.73
CA TYR A 125 22.90 1.69 29.30
C TYR A 125 21.73 2.10 28.38
N PHE A 126 21.73 3.31 27.82
CA PHE A 126 20.69 3.70 26.85
C PHE A 126 21.31 4.25 25.57
N PHE A 127 22.01 3.36 24.86
CA PHE A 127 22.14 3.42 23.41
C PHE A 127 21.61 2.09 22.86
N PHE A 128 20.32 2.09 22.50
CA PHE A 128 19.74 1.20 21.51
C PHE A 128 19.12 2.08 20.43
#